data_AF-A0A662WHS9-F1
#
_entry.id   AF-A0A662WHS9-F1
#
_cell.length_a   1.000
_cell.length_b   1.000
_cell.length_c   1.000
_cell.angle_alpha   90.00
_cell.angle_beta   90.00
_cell.angle_gamma   90.00
#
_symmetry.space_group_name_H-M   'P 1'
#
loop_
_entity.id
_entity.type
_entity.pdbx_description
1 polymer ?
#
loop_
_entity_poly.entity_id
_entity_poly.type
_entity_poly.pdbx_seq_one_letter_code
_entity_poly.pdbx_strand_id
1 'polypeptide(L)'
;MQRFIRLTAAEAEAAMKPALVDGKWKQPVISGRKIAMVKKHALRNGLVGAWVEGQGGWLETWDRPQKHHVMRPLKGHKNQRDEFDRVKKVQAALANMPAKIAEHKKAVKQSKPLKGLDKWLNETDPY
;
A
#
# COMPACT_ATOMS: atom_id res chain seq x y z
N MET A 1 10.67 36.35 14.36
CA MET A 1 10.02 36.84 13.13
C MET A 1 10.49 38.24 12.75
N GLN A 2 10.61 39.18 13.70
CA GLN A 2 11.05 40.56 13.41
C GLN A 2 12.35 40.67 12.60
N ARG A 3 13.38 39.85 12.87
CA ARG A 3 14.61 39.84 12.06
C ARG A 3 14.40 39.32 10.63
N PHE A 4 13.48 38.37 10.43
CA PHE A 4 13.19 37.77 9.12
C PHE A 4 12.36 38.72 8.24
N ILE A 5 11.46 39.48 8.86
CA ILE A 5 10.58 40.46 8.18
C ILE A 5 11.37 41.64 7.58
N ARG A 6 12.57 41.90 8.10
CA ARG A 6 13.47 42.95 7.61
C ARG A 6 14.35 42.51 6.45
N LEU A 7 14.32 41.22 6.09
CA LEU A 7 15.07 40.71 4.95
C LEU A 7 14.43 41.19 3.65
N THR A 8 15.25 41.27 2.61
CA THR A 8 14.74 41.41 1.23
C THR A 8 14.00 40.13 0.82
N ALA A 9 13.20 40.19 -0.25
CA ALA A 9 12.47 39.02 -0.73
C ALA A 9 13.41 37.84 -1.09
N ALA A 10 14.54 38.13 -1.74
CA ALA A 10 15.52 37.11 -2.13
C ALA A 10 16.19 36.44 -0.93
N GLU A 11 16.56 37.23 0.09
CA GLU A 11 17.15 36.71 1.33
C GLU A 11 16.13 35.89 2.14
N ALA A 12 14.88 36.36 2.20
CA ALA A 12 13.79 35.63 2.84
C ALA A 12 13.56 34.27 2.16
N GLU A 13 13.59 34.24 0.82
CA GLU A 13 13.50 33.00 0.03
C GLU A 13 14.65 32.02 0.32
N ALA A 14 15.90 32.51 0.31
CA ALA A 14 17.08 31.71 0.61
C ALA A 14 17.03 31.15 2.05
N ALA A 15 16.58 31.94 3.02
CA ALA A 15 16.45 31.52 4.42
C ALA A 15 15.39 30.42 4.63
N MET A 16 14.42 30.27 3.72
CA MET A 16 13.36 29.26 3.78
C MET A 16 13.72 27.94 3.10
N LYS A 17 14.68 27.94 2.17
CA LYS A 17 15.08 26.78 1.38
C LYS A 17 16.33 26.12 1.96
N PRO A 18 16.46 24.78 1.87
CA PRO A 18 17.73 24.12 2.18
C PRO A 18 18.79 24.51 1.15
N ALA A 19 20.04 24.60 1.58
CA ALA A 19 21.18 24.94 0.72
C ALA A 19 22.20 23.80 0.70
N LEU A 20 22.84 23.57 -0.45
CA LEU A 20 23.94 22.62 -0.58
C LEU A 20 25.26 23.36 -0.31
N VAL A 21 25.94 22.99 0.77
CA VAL A 21 27.22 23.59 1.18
C VAL A 21 28.22 22.47 1.44
N ASP A 22 29.37 22.52 0.75
CA ASP A 22 30.44 21.51 0.84
C ASP A 22 29.93 20.07 0.63
N GLY A 23 29.07 19.88 -0.37
CA GLY A 23 28.47 18.59 -0.70
C GLY A 23 27.44 18.07 0.31
N LYS A 24 27.07 18.86 1.34
CA LYS A 24 26.09 18.48 2.36
C LYS A 24 24.89 19.43 2.33
N TRP A 25 23.69 18.87 2.33
CA TRP A 25 22.46 19.64 2.46
C TRP A 25 22.34 20.20 3.88
N LYS A 26 22.33 21.53 3.98
CA LYS A 26 22.08 22.25 5.22
C LYS A 26 20.59 22.57 5.35
N GLN A 27 20.11 22.51 6.58
CA GLN A 27 18.72 22.87 6.90
C GLN A 27 18.50 24.38 6.66
N PRO A 28 17.26 24.78 6.33
CA PRO A 28 16.93 26.19 6.19
C PRO A 28 17.11 26.94 7.52
N VAL A 29 17.39 28.25 7.42
CA VAL A 29 17.60 29.12 8.58
C VAL A 29 16.35 29.20 9.45
N ILE A 30 15.16 29.09 8.86
CA ILE A 30 13.90 29.00 9.58
C ILE A 30 13.19 27.67 9.36
N SER A 31 12.63 27.12 10.45
CA SER A 31 11.89 25.86 10.39
C SER A 31 10.55 26.01 9.66
N GLY A 32 10.02 24.89 9.13
CA GLY A 32 8.74 24.88 8.42
C GLY A 32 7.56 25.46 9.22
N ARG A 33 7.56 25.31 10.55
CA ARG A 33 6.57 25.95 11.42
C ARG A 33 6.64 27.47 11.36
N LYS A 34 7.85 28.05 11.38
CA LYS A 34 8.06 29.50 11.30
C LYS A 34 7.66 30.02 9.92
N ILE A 35 7.97 29.28 8.85
CA ILE A 35 7.53 29.60 7.48
C ILE A 35 6.00 29.68 7.41
N ALA A 36 5.29 28.69 7.95
CA ALA A 36 3.83 28.70 7.99
C ALA A 36 3.27 29.88 8.81
N MET A 37 3.95 30.29 9.89
CA MET A 37 3.56 31.49 10.64
C MET A 37 3.76 32.79 9.83
N VAL A 38 4.83 32.89 9.04
CA VAL A 38 5.04 34.03 8.12
C VAL A 38 3.91 34.09 7.09
N LYS A 39 3.56 32.95 6.46
CA LYS A 39 2.42 32.90 5.53
C LYS A 39 1.12 33.36 6.19
N LYS A 40 0.83 32.89 7.41
CA LYS A 40 -0.36 33.32 8.18
C LYS A 40 -0.34 34.81 8.51
N HIS A 41 0.83 35.36 8.84
CA HIS A 41 1.00 36.79 9.09
C HIS A 41 0.74 37.62 7.83
N ALA A 42 1.30 37.22 6.69
CA ALA A 42 1.05 37.86 5.39
C ALA A 42 -0.43 37.80 5.01
N LEU A 43 -1.09 36.65 5.18
CA LEU A 43 -2.54 36.49 4.97
C LEU A 43 -3.36 37.44 5.85
N ARG A 44 -3.02 37.55 7.14
CA ARG A 44 -3.74 38.42 8.08
C ARG A 44 -3.64 39.90 7.71
N ASN A 45 -2.49 40.32 7.16
CA ASN A 45 -2.20 41.71 6.86
C ASN A 45 -2.47 42.08 5.39
N GLY A 46 -3.00 41.15 4.58
CA GLY A 46 -3.26 41.40 3.16
C GLY A 46 -2.01 41.53 2.29
N LEU A 47 -0.87 40.99 2.74
CA LEU A 47 0.43 41.09 2.05
C LEU A 47 0.75 39.81 1.26
N VAL A 48 -0.25 39.19 0.66
CA VAL A 48 -0.07 38.03 -0.24
C VAL A 48 0.09 38.55 -1.66
N GLY A 49 1.08 38.06 -2.39
CA GLY A 49 1.44 38.49 -3.74
C GLY A 49 2.54 39.56 -3.79
N ALA A 50 2.85 40.22 -2.66
CA ALA A 50 3.92 41.21 -2.57
C ALA A 50 4.76 41.02 -1.30
N TRP A 51 6.05 41.32 -1.37
CA TRP A 51 6.94 41.41 -0.21
C TRP A 51 7.25 42.87 0.07
N VAL A 52 6.87 43.36 1.24
CA VAL A 52 7.13 44.74 1.68
C VAL A 52 8.20 44.70 2.76
N GLU A 53 9.35 45.33 2.52
CA GLU A 53 10.45 45.35 3.48
C GLU A 53 10.01 45.92 4.83
N GLY A 54 10.32 45.21 5.92
CA GLY A 54 9.95 45.63 7.27
C GLY A 54 8.52 45.27 7.70
N GLN A 55 7.61 44.95 6.76
CA GLN A 55 6.27 44.42 7.03
C GLN A 55 6.14 42.93 6.71
N GLY A 56 7.00 42.45 5.80
CA GLY A 56 7.06 41.07 5.31
C GLY A 56 6.11 40.88 4.14
N GLY A 57 5.75 39.62 3.88
CA GLY A 57 4.81 39.26 2.83
C GLY A 57 4.90 37.79 2.48
N TRP A 58 4.15 37.39 1.48
CA TRP A 58 4.20 36.04 0.94
C TRP A 58 4.02 36.07 -0.58
N LEU A 59 5.05 35.65 -1.31
CA LEU A 59 4.96 35.54 -2.76
C LEU A 59 4.27 34.23 -3.15
N GLU A 60 3.39 34.27 -4.15
CA GLU A 60 2.67 33.08 -4.63
C GLU A 60 3.63 32.02 -5.20
N THR A 61 4.75 32.46 -5.76
CA THR A 61 5.82 31.58 -6.26
C THR A 61 6.47 30.72 -5.17
N TRP A 62 6.30 31.09 -3.89
CA TRP A 62 6.81 30.32 -2.76
C TRP A 62 5.87 29.20 -2.32
N ASP A 63 4.65 29.14 -2.88
CA ASP A 63 3.73 28.05 -2.58
C ASP A 63 4.16 26.74 -3.20
N ARG A 64 4.00 25.67 -2.40
CA ARG A 64 4.22 24.32 -2.89
C ARG A 64 3.03 23.93 -3.76
N PRO A 65 3.26 23.28 -4.92
CA PRO A 65 2.16 22.81 -5.75
C PRO A 65 1.30 21.84 -4.94
N GLN A 66 -0.02 22.08 -4.92
CA GLN A 66 -0.95 21.20 -4.23
C GLN A 66 -1.08 19.89 -5.01
N LYS A 67 -0.58 18.80 -4.42
CA LYS A 67 -0.76 17.47 -5.02
C LYS A 67 -2.22 17.06 -4.82
N HIS A 68 -2.98 17.01 -5.91
CA HIS A 68 -4.31 16.40 -5.90
C HIS A 68 -4.16 14.89 -5.74
N HIS A 69 -4.69 14.35 -4.65
CA HIS A 69 -4.79 12.91 -4.46
C HIS A 69 -6.06 12.41 -5.14
N VAL A 70 -5.91 11.76 -6.29
CA VAL A 70 -7.00 11.00 -6.91
C VAL A 70 -7.19 9.69 -6.13
N MET A 71 -8.42 9.43 -5.71
CA MET A 71 -8.76 8.20 -4.99
C MET A 71 -8.48 6.99 -5.88
N ARG A 72 -7.61 6.09 -5.41
CA ARG A 72 -7.36 4.82 -6.08
C ARG A 72 -8.50 3.84 -5.75
N PRO A 73 -8.87 2.94 -6.68
CA PRO A 73 -9.81 1.87 -6.36
C PRO A 73 -9.25 1.00 -5.22
N LEU A 74 -10.15 0.49 -4.37
CA LEU A 74 -9.76 -0.36 -3.25
C LEU A 74 -9.23 -1.70 -3.77
N LYS A 75 -8.14 -2.19 -3.18
CA LYS A 75 -7.50 -3.47 -3.52
C LYS A 75 -8.39 -4.70 -3.24
N GLY A 76 -9.42 -4.53 -2.40
CA GLY A 76 -10.22 -5.64 -1.86
C GLY A 76 -9.47 -6.50 -0.83
N HIS A 77 -10.20 -7.37 -0.14
CA HIS A 77 -9.64 -8.36 0.78
C HIS A 77 -9.08 -9.58 0.03
N LYS A 78 -8.28 -10.41 0.71
CA LYS A 78 -7.68 -11.61 0.08
C LYS A 78 -8.75 -12.59 -0.42
N ASN A 79 -9.81 -12.81 0.36
CA ASN A 79 -10.93 -13.68 0.00
C ASN A 79 -11.69 -13.21 -1.27
N GLN A 80 -11.85 -11.90 -1.48
CA GLN A 80 -12.48 -11.34 -2.67
C GLN A 80 -11.59 -11.49 -3.91
N ARG A 81 -10.28 -11.29 -3.76
CA ARG A 81 -9.34 -11.46 -4.87
C ARG A 81 -9.20 -12.91 -5.32
N ASP A 82 -9.20 -13.84 -4.37
CA ASP A 82 -8.96 -15.26 -4.63
C ASP A 82 -10.27 -16.06 -4.87
N GLU A 83 -11.42 -15.37 -4.94
CA GLU A 83 -12.73 -16.01 -5.03
C GLU A 83 -12.85 -16.88 -6.29
N PHE A 84 -12.42 -16.35 -7.44
CA PHE A 84 -12.48 -17.05 -8.72
C PHE A 84 -11.70 -18.37 -8.69
N ASP A 85 -10.47 -18.34 -8.17
CA ASP A 85 -9.63 -19.53 -8.05
C ASP A 85 -10.24 -20.57 -7.10
N ARG A 86 -10.86 -20.11 -6.01
CA ARG A 86 -11.56 -20.98 -5.06
C ARG A 86 -12.75 -21.66 -5.72
N VAL A 87 -13.58 -20.92 -6.46
CA VAL A 87 -14.74 -21.46 -7.20
C VAL A 87 -14.27 -22.48 -8.24
N LYS A 88 -13.23 -22.17 -9.01
CA LYS A 88 -12.64 -23.08 -10.01
C LYS A 88 -12.20 -24.41 -9.39
N LYS A 89 -11.53 -24.37 -8.22
CA LYS A 89 -11.11 -25.57 -7.49
C LYS A 89 -12.30 -26.41 -7.03
N VAL A 90 -13.36 -25.78 -6.53
CA VAL A 90 -14.57 -26.47 -6.09
C VAL A 90 -15.27 -27.15 -7.27
N GLN A 91 -15.42 -26.46 -8.40
CA GLN A 91 -16.04 -27.03 -9.60
C GLN A 91 -15.26 -28.24 -10.13
N ALA A 92 -13.93 -28.16 -10.18
CA ALA A 92 -13.09 -29.28 -10.57
C ALA A 92 -13.21 -30.48 -9.61
N ALA A 93 -13.31 -30.21 -8.30
CA ALA A 93 -13.52 -31.25 -7.30
C ALA A 93 -14.89 -31.94 -7.44
N LEU A 94 -15.95 -31.17 -7.71
CA LEU A 94 -17.29 -31.69 -7.94
C LEU A 94 -17.37 -32.56 -9.20
N ALA A 95 -16.74 -32.11 -10.29
CA ALA A 95 -16.67 -32.89 -11.53
C ALA A 95 -15.95 -34.24 -11.33
N ASN A 96 -14.90 -34.27 -10.51
CA ASN A 96 -14.11 -35.47 -10.21
C ASN A 96 -14.73 -36.37 -9.11
N MET A 97 -15.80 -35.92 -8.45
CA MET A 97 -16.40 -36.63 -7.31
C MET A 97 -16.93 -38.03 -7.69
N PRO A 98 -17.65 -38.25 -8.82
CA PRO A 98 -18.16 -39.57 -9.16
C PRO A 98 -17.06 -40.62 -9.37
N ALA A 99 -15.95 -40.23 -10.00
CA ALA A 99 -14.80 -41.10 -10.22
C ALA A 99 -14.17 -41.56 -8.90
N LYS A 100 -13.96 -40.62 -7.96
CA LYS A 100 -13.46 -40.94 -6.61
C LYS A 100 -14.38 -41.85 -5.83
N ILE A 101 -15.70 -41.66 -5.95
CA ILE A 101 -16.69 -42.54 -5.32
C ILE A 101 -16.60 -43.95 -5.89
N ALA A 102 -16.49 -44.10 -7.20
CA ALA A 102 -16.38 -45.41 -7.86
C ALA A 102 -15.09 -46.13 -7.47
N GLU A 103 -13.96 -45.42 -7.46
CA GLU A 103 -12.66 -45.94 -7.03
C GLU A 103 -12.70 -46.40 -5.57
N HIS A 104 -13.24 -45.57 -4.68
CA HIS A 104 -13.40 -45.92 -3.26
C HIS A 104 -14.30 -47.16 -3.07
N LYS A 105 -15.44 -47.23 -3.78
CA LYS A 105 -16.32 -48.41 -3.72
C LYS A 105 -15.62 -49.69 -4.18
N LYS A 106 -14.81 -49.60 -5.24
CA LYS A 106 -14.00 -50.72 -5.74
C LYS A 106 -12.95 -51.14 -4.70
N ALA A 107 -12.22 -50.19 -4.14
CA ALA A 107 -11.22 -50.45 -3.10
C ALA A 107 -11.83 -51.10 -1.86
N VAL A 108 -12.97 -50.60 -1.38
CA VAL A 108 -13.71 -51.20 -0.26
C VAL A 108 -14.12 -52.64 -0.58
N LYS A 109 -14.60 -52.91 -1.80
CA LYS A 109 -14.96 -54.28 -2.20
C LYS A 109 -13.74 -55.22 -2.21
N GLN A 110 -12.60 -54.74 -2.70
CA GLN A 110 -11.35 -55.51 -2.77
C GLN A 110 -10.70 -55.73 -1.39
N SER A 111 -10.88 -54.78 -0.46
CA SER A 111 -10.36 -54.89 0.91
C SER A 111 -11.09 -55.92 1.77
N LYS A 112 -12.28 -56.36 1.35
CA LYS A 112 -13.03 -57.39 2.09
C LYS A 112 -12.26 -58.71 2.00
N PRO A 113 -12.16 -59.46 3.11
CA PRO A 113 -11.48 -60.75 3.10
C PRO A 113 -12.15 -61.70 2.10
N LEU A 114 -11.34 -62.51 1.42
CA LEU A 114 -11.79 -63.60 0.55
C LEU A 114 -12.62 -64.59 1.38
N LYS A 115 -13.71 -65.09 0.81
CA LYS A 115 -14.64 -66.03 1.47
C LYS A 115 -14.96 -67.21 0.56
N GLY A 116 -15.23 -68.37 1.14
CA GLY A 116 -15.67 -69.56 0.41
C GLY A 116 -14.58 -70.14 -0.51
N LEU A 117 -14.97 -70.53 -1.72
CA LEU A 117 -14.10 -71.20 -2.69
C LEU A 117 -12.90 -70.33 -3.12
N ASP A 118 -13.09 -69.01 -3.24
CA ASP A 118 -12.01 -68.08 -3.58
C ASP A 118 -10.95 -67.94 -2.49
N LYS A 119 -11.32 -68.20 -1.23
CA LYS A 119 -10.34 -68.27 -0.13
C LYS A 119 -9.55 -69.57 -0.21
N TRP A 120 -10.24 -70.69 -0.39
CA TRP A 120 -9.66 -72.03 -0.46
C TRP A 120 -8.71 -72.21 -1.65
N LEU A 121 -9.02 -71.62 -2.81
CA LEU A 121 -8.17 -71.68 -4.01
C LEU A 121 -6.92 -70.78 -3.94
N ASN A 122 -6.92 -69.73 -3.09
CA ASN A 122 -5.83 -68.75 -3.00
C ASN A 122 -4.99 -68.89 -1.73
N GLU A 123 -5.44 -69.66 -0.74
CA GLU A 123 -4.60 -70.12 0.35
C GLU A 123 -3.67 -71.21 -0.21
N THR A 124 -2.41 -70.85 -0.50
CA THR A 124 -1.37 -71.86 -0.73
C THR A 124 -1.12 -72.58 0.59
N ASP A 125 -1.59 -73.82 0.67
CA ASP A 125 -1.36 -74.71 1.82
C ASP A 125 0.15 -74.80 2.11
N PRO A 126 0.62 -74.45 3.31
CA PRO A 126 2.05 -74.55 3.66
C PRO A 126 2.47 -75.98 4.05
N TYR A 127 1.61 -76.98 3.86
CA TYR A 127 1.90 -78.40 4.06
C TYR A 127 1.86 -79.19 2.76
#